data_AF-A0A535XQ53-F1
#
_entry.id   AF-A0A535XQ53-F1
#
_cell.length_a   1.000
_cell.length_b   1.000
_cell.length_c   1.000
_cell.angle_alpha   90.00
_cell.angle_beta   90.00
_cell.angle_gamma   90.00
#
_symmetry.space_group_name_H-M   'P 1'
#
loop_
_entity.id
_entity.type
_entity.pdbx_description
1 polymer ?
#
loop_
_entity_poly.entity_id
_entity_poly.type
_entity_poly.pdbx_seq_one_letter_code
_entity_poly.pdbx_strand_id
1 'polypeptide(L)'
;MGSDPLRGKTIRWTYDDGPMAGKSFEHTFGNDGNVTWRETGGDDRGTKSPANGKQTTGKPATEPKAKYLVAAINDDVCAVSYLSKSGYTLTSVLDFVSGTVVSFASNEKELVPQHGMFEVAERV
;
A
#
# COMPACT_ATOMS: atom_id res chain seq x y z
N MET A 1 11.89 4.62 21.40
CA MET A 1 10.71 4.76 20.53
C MET A 1 11.23 4.60 19.11
N GLY A 2 10.93 3.48 18.46
CA GLY A 2 11.48 3.18 17.13
C GLY A 2 11.08 4.27 16.15
N SER A 3 12.03 4.74 15.35
CA SER A 3 11.78 5.68 14.26
C SER A 3 10.68 5.12 13.35
N ASP A 4 9.73 5.96 12.97
CA ASP A 4 8.75 5.65 11.91
C ASP A 4 9.39 6.08 10.57
N PRO A 5 10.02 5.15 9.81
CA PRO A 5 10.71 5.49 8.58
C PRO A 5 9.76 5.95 7.46
N LEU A 6 8.44 5.74 7.61
CA LEU A 6 7.45 6.08 6.60
C LEU A 6 6.88 7.48 6.78
N ARG A 7 6.89 8.00 8.00
CA ARG A 7 6.34 9.32 8.34
C ARG A 7 6.77 10.41 7.36
N GLY A 8 5.79 11.08 6.75
CA GLY A 8 6.00 12.19 5.82
C GLY A 8 6.42 11.78 4.41
N LYS A 9 6.54 10.48 4.11
CA LYS A 9 6.97 9.98 2.80
C LYS A 9 5.79 9.50 1.95
N THR A 10 6.01 9.49 0.64
CA THR A 10 5.20 8.73 -0.30
C THR A 10 6.01 7.52 -0.74
N ILE A 11 5.44 6.33 -0.59
CA ILE A 11 6.03 5.07 -1.05
C ILE A 11 5.23 4.63 -2.27
N ARG A 12 5.91 4.28 -3.35
CA ARG A 12 5.30 3.62 -4.49
C ARG A 12 5.75 2.17 -4.50
N TRP A 13 4.82 1.23 -4.65
CA TRP A 13 5.17 -0.16 -4.89
C TRP A 13 4.44 -0.72 -6.11
N THR A 14 5.03 -1.75 -6.69
CA THR A 14 4.47 -2.54 -7.78
C THR A 14 4.51 -4.00 -7.38
N TYR A 15 3.40 -4.71 -7.52
CA TYR A 15 3.33 -6.13 -7.19
C TYR A 15 3.66 -7.01 -8.39
N ASP A 16 4.45 -8.06 -8.16
CA ASP A 16 4.86 -9.04 -9.16
C ASP A 16 3.91 -10.25 -9.20
N ASP A 17 3.21 -10.52 -8.09
CA ASP A 17 2.29 -11.65 -7.96
C ASP A 17 0.99 -11.31 -7.21
N GLY A 18 0.14 -12.32 -7.02
CA GLY A 18 -1.14 -12.20 -6.36
C GLY A 18 -2.21 -11.45 -7.17
N PRO A 19 -3.36 -11.11 -6.56
CA PRO A 19 -4.48 -10.48 -7.25
C PRO A 19 -4.18 -9.09 -7.82
N MET A 20 -3.08 -8.49 -7.38
CA MET A 20 -2.65 -7.15 -7.81
C MET A 20 -1.38 -7.20 -8.68
N ALA A 21 -0.97 -8.37 -9.18
CA ALA A 21 0.19 -8.52 -10.06
C ALA A 21 0.15 -7.52 -11.24
N GLY A 22 1.28 -6.86 -11.49
CA GLY A 22 1.46 -5.84 -12.52
C GLY A 22 0.89 -4.45 -12.19
N LYS A 23 0.21 -4.27 -11.04
CA LYS A 23 -0.35 -2.97 -10.62
C LYS A 23 0.61 -2.23 -9.71
N SER A 24 0.60 -0.90 -9.84
CA SER A 24 1.34 0.01 -8.98
C SER A 24 0.42 0.86 -8.11
N PHE A 25 0.83 1.09 -6.87
CA PHE A 25 0.13 1.93 -5.92
C PHE A 25 1.07 2.91 -5.27
N GLU A 26 0.59 4.13 -5.04
CA GLU A 26 1.25 5.12 -4.20
C GLU A 26 0.53 5.22 -2.86
N HIS A 27 1.31 5.16 -1.79
CA HIS A 27 0.89 5.32 -0.41
C HIS A 27 1.58 6.54 0.19
N THR A 28 0.82 7.56 0.57
CA THR A 28 1.32 8.76 1.23
C THR A 28 1.08 8.65 2.73
N PHE A 29 2.16 8.54 3.49
CA PHE A 29 2.16 8.48 4.95
C PHE A 29 2.29 9.89 5.52
N GLY A 30 1.17 10.48 5.92
CA GLY A 30 1.11 11.84 6.44
C GLY A 30 1.85 12.03 7.75
N ASN A 31 2.22 13.27 8.06
CA ASN A 31 2.78 13.64 9.37
C ASN A 31 1.76 13.46 10.53
N ASP A 32 0.50 13.22 10.21
CA ASP A 32 -0.66 13.22 11.12
C ASP A 32 -1.08 11.81 11.61
N GLY A 33 -0.30 10.77 11.33
CA GLY A 33 -0.66 9.39 11.71
C GLY A 33 -1.45 8.62 10.65
N ASN A 34 -1.76 9.23 9.51
CA ASN A 34 -2.64 8.61 8.52
C ASN A 34 -1.93 8.29 7.21
N VAL A 35 -2.45 7.29 6.51
CA VAL A 35 -2.05 6.92 5.15
C VAL A 35 -3.18 7.19 4.19
N THR A 36 -2.85 7.76 3.02
CA THR A 36 -3.72 7.76 1.84
C THR A 36 -3.09 6.97 0.71
N TRP A 37 -3.90 6.43 -0.19
CA TRP A 37 -3.37 5.64 -1.31
C TRP A 37 -4.18 5.77 -2.59
N ARG A 38 -3.51 5.54 -3.72
CA ARG A 38 -4.10 5.50 -5.06
C ARG A 38 -3.37 4.50 -5.95
N GLU A 39 -4.10 3.89 -6.88
CA GLU A 39 -3.51 3.13 -7.99
C GLU A 39 -2.94 4.13 -9.01
N THR A 40 -1.69 3.94 -9.45
CA THR A 40 -1.00 4.86 -10.37
C THR A 40 -0.72 4.28 -11.75
N GLY A 41 -1.13 3.03 -11.98
CA GLY A 41 -1.08 2.38 -13.29
C GLY A 41 -0.35 1.03 -13.29
N GLY A 42 -0.91 0.09 -14.04
CA GLY A 42 -0.24 -1.05 -14.67
C GLY A 42 -0.51 -0.95 -16.19
N ASP A 43 0.31 -1.59 -17.03
CA ASP A 43 0.21 -1.55 -18.49
C ASP A 43 -1.26 -1.69 -18.95
N ASP A 44 -1.70 -0.81 -19.85
CA ASP A 44 -3.08 -0.55 -20.27
C ASP A 44 -3.69 -1.70 -21.12
N ARG A 45 -3.50 -2.94 -20.67
CA ARG A 45 -4.08 -4.14 -21.25
C ARG A 45 -5.16 -4.67 -20.34
N GLY A 46 -6.30 -3.99 -20.41
CA GLY A 46 -7.65 -4.50 -20.13
C GLY A 46 -7.71 -5.64 -19.11
N THR A 47 -7.56 -5.33 -17.82
CA THR A 47 -7.94 -6.26 -16.76
C THR A 47 -8.79 -5.55 -15.73
N LYS A 48 -9.98 -6.12 -15.54
CA LYS A 48 -11.04 -5.67 -14.64
C LYS A 48 -10.45 -5.40 -13.25
N SER A 49 -10.72 -4.23 -12.70
CA SER A 49 -10.52 -3.93 -11.27
C SER A 49 -11.04 -5.12 -10.45
N PRO A 50 -10.27 -5.63 -9.46
CA PRO A 50 -10.80 -6.65 -8.58
C PRO A 50 -12.08 -6.12 -7.94
N ALA A 51 -13.15 -6.86 -8.14
CA ALA A 51 -14.48 -6.57 -7.65
C ALA A 51 -14.45 -6.59 -6.11
N ASN A 52 -14.32 -5.41 -5.50
CA ASN A 52 -14.96 -5.01 -4.23
C ASN A 52 -14.67 -3.54 -3.85
N GLY A 53 -14.64 -2.67 -4.84
CA GLY A 53 -14.69 -1.23 -4.65
C GLY A 53 -15.32 -0.62 -5.88
N LYS A 54 -16.61 -0.30 -5.80
CA LYS A 54 -17.38 0.34 -6.87
C LYS A 54 -16.66 1.62 -7.32
N GLN A 55 -15.91 1.55 -8.43
CA GLN A 55 -15.36 2.73 -9.09
C GLN A 55 -16.52 3.41 -9.81
N THR A 56 -17.25 4.28 -9.10
CA THR A 56 -18.21 5.18 -9.73
C THR A 56 -17.44 6.25 -10.49
N THR A 57 -17.58 6.23 -11.81
CA THR A 57 -17.29 7.34 -12.71
C THR A 57 -18.16 8.54 -12.33
N GLY A 58 -17.64 9.39 -11.44
CA GLY A 58 -18.29 10.62 -11.02
C GLY A 58 -17.79 11.10 -9.65
N LYS A 59 -17.22 12.31 -9.62
CA LYS A 59 -16.51 12.97 -8.49
C LYS A 59 -15.13 12.37 -8.16
N PRO A 60 -14.10 13.20 -7.85
CA PRO A 60 -12.87 12.69 -7.26
C PRO A 60 -13.27 12.00 -5.96
N ALA A 61 -13.08 10.68 -5.89
CA ALA A 61 -13.26 9.96 -4.64
C ALA A 61 -12.33 10.62 -3.62
N THR A 62 -12.85 11.00 -2.46
CA THR A 62 -12.01 11.41 -1.33
C THR A 62 -10.98 10.31 -1.13
N GLU A 63 -9.70 10.66 -1.15
CA GLU A 63 -8.64 9.67 -1.01
C GLU A 63 -8.92 8.80 0.23
N PRO A 64 -8.84 7.47 0.11
CA PRO A 64 -9.01 6.60 1.27
C PRO A 64 -8.01 7.03 2.34
N LYS A 65 -8.50 7.36 3.55
CA LYS A 65 -7.67 7.78 4.68
C LYS A 65 -7.84 6.77 5.81
N ALA A 66 -6.73 6.21 6.28
CA ALA A 66 -6.70 5.27 7.39
C ALA A 66 -5.58 5.62 8.38
N LYS A 67 -5.79 5.36 9.67
CA LYS A 67 -4.70 5.36 10.64
C LYS A 67 -3.82 4.15 10.35
N TYR A 68 -2.51 4.37 10.30
CA TYR A 68 -1.54 3.28 10.14
C TYR A 68 -0.74 3.06 11.42
N LEU A 69 -0.19 1.86 11.55
CA LEU A 69 0.81 1.52 12.56
C LEU A 69 2.06 1.02 11.86
N VAL A 70 3.22 1.34 12.45
CA VAL A 70 4.53 0.82 12.02
C VAL A 70 5.18 0.11 13.19
N ALA A 71 5.79 -1.04 12.91
CA ALA A 71 6.66 -1.76 13.81
C ALA A 71 8.01 -1.96 13.13
N ALA A 72 9.09 -1.48 13.75
CA ALA A 72 10.44 -1.80 13.30
C ALA A 72 10.72 -3.30 13.55
N ILE A 73 11.26 -3.99 12.56
CA ILE A 73 11.74 -5.38 12.67
C ILE A 73 13.25 -5.35 12.96
N ASN A 74 13.98 -4.54 12.20
CA ASN A 74 15.38 -4.19 12.43
C ASN A 74 15.65 -2.78 11.84
N ASP A 75 16.91 -2.39 11.68
CA ASP A 75 17.28 -1.05 11.20
C ASP A 75 16.84 -0.76 9.75
N ASP A 76 16.73 -1.81 8.93
CA ASP A 76 16.47 -1.73 7.49
C ASP A 76 15.10 -2.30 7.08
N VAL A 77 14.36 -2.87 8.03
CA VAL A 77 13.09 -3.55 7.76
C VAL A 77 12.01 -3.10 8.72
N CYS A 78 10.86 -2.72 8.18
CA CYS A 78 9.69 -2.40 9.00
C CYS A 78 8.43 -3.09 8.48
N ALA A 79 7.49 -3.35 9.39
CA ALA A 79 6.13 -3.71 9.06
C ALA A 79 5.23 -2.48 9.20
N VAL A 80 4.34 -2.27 8.24
CA VAL A 80 3.28 -1.26 8.26
C VAL A 80 1.92 -1.93 8.10
N SER A 81 0.94 -1.50 8.86
CA SER A 81 -0.42 -2.05 8.77
C SER A 81 -1.48 -0.98 8.91
N TYR A 82 -2.56 -1.09 8.13
CA TYR A 82 -3.73 -0.24 8.26
C TYR A 82 -5.02 -0.98 7.88
N LEU A 83 -6.10 -0.68 8.61
CA LEU A 83 -7.46 -1.11 8.27
C LEU A 83 -8.14 -0.05 7.41
N SER A 84 -8.52 -0.41 6.20
CA SER A 84 -9.25 0.46 5.29
C SER A 84 -10.76 0.43 5.54
N LYS A 85 -11.48 1.44 5.05
CA LYS A 85 -12.95 1.49 5.14
C LYS A 85 -13.66 0.41 4.32
N SER A 86 -12.96 -0.30 3.42
CA SER A 86 -13.55 -1.44 2.70
C SER A 86 -13.64 -2.71 3.55
N GLY A 87 -13.04 -2.73 4.74
CA GLY A 87 -12.96 -3.90 5.60
C GLY A 87 -11.68 -4.72 5.40
N TYR A 88 -10.85 -4.40 4.39
CA TYR A 88 -9.54 -5.01 4.25
C TYR A 88 -8.51 -4.31 5.13
N THR A 89 -7.68 -5.11 5.79
CA THR A 89 -6.39 -4.72 6.34
C THR A 89 -5.31 -4.99 5.31
N LEU A 90 -4.46 -3.99 5.06
CA LEU A 90 -3.20 -4.22 4.35
C LEU A 90 -2.09 -4.23 5.40
N THR A 91 -1.32 -5.32 5.43
CA THR A 91 -0.09 -5.41 6.24
C THR A 91 1.08 -5.65 5.31
N SER A 92 2.07 -4.77 5.31
CA SER A 92 3.21 -4.81 4.40
C SER A 92 4.50 -4.80 5.19
N VAL A 93 5.45 -5.65 4.79
CA VAL A 93 6.84 -5.63 5.26
C VAL A 93 7.68 -4.98 4.16
N LEU A 94 8.47 -3.98 4.53
CA LEU A 94 9.31 -3.19 3.65
C LEU A 94 10.76 -3.39 4.06
N ASP A 95 11.58 -3.88 3.13
CA ASP A 95 13.03 -3.96 3.26
C ASP A 95 13.66 -2.82 2.44
N PHE A 96 14.22 -1.83 3.14
CA PHE A 96 14.80 -0.63 2.53
C PHE A 96 16.15 -0.88 1.85
N VAL A 97 16.83 -2.00 2.14
CA VAL A 97 18.09 -2.35 1.50
C VAL A 97 17.83 -2.99 0.14
N SER A 98 16.92 -3.96 0.09
CA SER A 98 16.61 -4.64 -1.18
C SER A 98 15.54 -3.93 -2.01
N GLY A 99 14.77 -3.01 -1.41
CA GLY A 99 13.63 -2.35 -2.05
C GLY A 99 12.45 -3.30 -2.26
N THR A 100 12.38 -4.40 -1.52
CA THR A 100 11.31 -5.39 -1.66
C THR A 100 10.16 -5.13 -0.71
N VAL A 101 8.94 -5.44 -1.16
CA VAL A 101 7.73 -5.42 -0.34
C VAL A 101 7.07 -6.78 -0.34
N VAL A 102 6.63 -7.21 0.85
CA VAL A 102 5.71 -8.34 1.01
C VAL A 102 4.46 -7.84 1.71
N SER A 103 3.31 -7.96 1.04
CA SER A 103 2.03 -7.48 1.53
C SER A 103 1.03 -8.61 1.71
N PHE A 104 0.23 -8.52 2.76
CA PHE A 104 -0.93 -9.36 3.00
C PHE A 104 -2.17 -8.47 2.92
N ALA A 105 -2.98 -8.70 1.89
CA ALA A 105 -4.34 -8.16 1.85
C ALA A 105 -5.25 -9.17 2.55
N SER A 106 -5.88 -8.74 3.65
CA SER A 106 -6.68 -9.63 4.48
C SER A 106 -7.96 -9.01 5.00
N ASN A 107 -8.97 -9.85 5.21
CA ASN A 107 -10.20 -9.53 5.94
C ASN A 107 -10.73 -10.82 6.61
N GLU A 108 -12.01 -10.86 6.97
CA GLU A 108 -12.62 -12.05 7.60
C GLU A 108 -12.82 -13.25 6.67
N LYS A 109 -12.62 -13.08 5.35
CA LYS A 109 -12.88 -14.08 4.31
C LYS A 109 -11.64 -14.49 3.54
N GLU A 110 -10.67 -13.58 3.43
CA GLU A 110 -9.53 -13.70 2.54
C GLU A 110 -8.23 -13.35 3.28
N LEU A 111 -7.18 -14.07 2.93
CA LEU A 111 -5.81 -13.81 3.35
C LEU A 111 -4.90 -14.11 2.18
N VAL A 112 -4.39 -13.08 1.51
CA VAL A 112 -3.67 -13.24 0.26
C VAL A 112 -2.32 -12.51 0.33
N PRO A 113 -1.19 -13.22 0.19
CA PRO A 113 0.12 -12.61 0.06
C PRO A 113 0.35 -12.04 -1.35
N GLN A 114 1.17 -11.00 -1.42
CA GLN A 114 1.60 -10.33 -2.64
C GLN A 114 3.06 -9.87 -2.43
N HIS A 115 3.91 -10.09 -3.41
CA HIS A 115 5.31 -9.68 -3.42
C HIS A 115 5.54 -8.61 -4.47
N GLY A 116 6.53 -7.77 -4.26
CA GLY A 116 6.85 -6.73 -5.21
C GLY A 116 8.08 -5.92 -4.85
N MET A 117 8.25 -4.84 -5.58
CA MET A 117 9.29 -3.85 -5.37
C MET A 117 8.67 -2.52 -4.93
N PHE A 118 9.42 -1.73 -4.16
CA PHE A 118 9.02 -0.38 -3.78
C PHE A 118 10.15 0.63 -3.92
N GLU A 119 9.74 1.88 -4.06
CA GLU A 119 10.60 3.06 -4.09
C GLU A 119 9.99 4.16 -3.22
N VAL A 120 10.83 5.04 -2.67
CA VAL A 120 10.38 6.28 -2.06
C VAL A 120 10.15 7.28 -3.19
N ALA A 121 8.90 7.67 -3.43
CA ALA A 121 8.59 8.67 -4.43
C ALA A 121 9.06 10.05 -3.95
N GLU A 122 10.02 10.65 -4.65
CA GLU A 122 10.40 12.05 -4.41
C GLU A 122 9.21 12.96 -4.74
N ARG A 123 8.90 13.90 -3.84
CA ARG A 123 8.03 15.02 -4.19
C ARG A 123 8.84 15.96 -5.07
N VAL A 124 8.47 16.07 -6.35
CA VAL A 124 8.83 17.21 -7.20
C VAL A 124 8.10 18.45 -6.68
#